data_AF-A0AAD6ZCQ8-F1
#
_entry.id   AF-A0AAD6ZCQ8-F1
#
_cell.length_a   1.000
_cell.length_b   1.000
_cell.length_c   1.000
_cell.angle_alpha   90.00
_cell.angle_beta   90.00
_cell.angle_gamma   90.00
#
_symmetry.space_group_name_H-M   'P 1'
#
loop_
_entity.id
_entity.type
_entity.pdbx_description
1 polymer ?
#
loop_
_entity_poly.entity_id
_entity_poly.type
_entity_poly.pdbx_seq_one_letter_code
_entity_poly.pdbx_strand_id
1 'polypeptide(L)'
;DPEPQIIAQAITAFQHTNLTRNRQLHLPIFDEIMFPAITMRGTSPIFYMIEVTASLDTAVTVGVFPEVLTIFTATSPASRGSTATG
;
A
#
# COMPACT_ATOMS: atom_id res chain seq x y z
N ASP A 1 -7.49 11.31 -7.25
CA ASP A 1 -7.58 9.93 -6.74
C ASP A 1 -6.44 9.74 -5.75
N PRO A 2 -6.71 9.46 -4.47
CA PRO A 2 -5.66 9.31 -3.48
C PRO A 2 -5.02 7.91 -3.46
N GLU A 3 -5.59 6.93 -4.17
CA GLU A 3 -5.10 5.55 -4.20
C GLU A 3 -3.66 5.42 -4.75
N PRO A 4 -3.28 6.09 -5.87
CA PRO A 4 -1.90 6.05 -6.36
C PRO A 4 -0.87 6.57 -5.35
N GLN A 5 -1.25 7.58 -4.55
CA GLN A 5 -0.34 8.21 -3.60
C GLN A 5 -0.01 7.26 -2.43
N ILE A 6 -1.01 6.59 -1.87
CA ILE A 6 -0.79 5.66 -0.75
C ILE A 6 0.02 4.43 -1.20
N ILE A 7 -0.17 3.96 -2.45
CA ILE A 7 0.60 2.86 -3.04
C ILE A 7 2.07 3.29 -3.20
N ALA A 8 2.32 4.48 -3.74
CA ALA A 8 3.68 5.00 -3.90
C ALA A 8 4.40 5.17 -2.54
N GLN A 9 3.67 5.61 -1.51
CA GLN A 9 4.21 5.72 -0.16
C GLN A 9 4.58 4.35 0.43
N ALA A 10 3.74 3.33 0.24
CA ALA A 10 4.03 1.97 0.70
C ALA A 10 5.29 1.39 0.03
N ILE A 11 5.45 1.58 -1.28
CA ILE A 11 6.66 1.15 -2.02
C ILE A 11 7.89 1.90 -1.50
N THR A 12 7.80 3.21 -1.33
CA THR A 12 8.91 4.01 -0.79
C THR A 12 9.29 3.57 0.63
N ALA A 13 8.30 3.24 1.46
CA ALA A 13 8.54 2.73 2.80
C ALA A 13 9.22 1.35 2.78
N PHE A 14 8.85 0.46 1.86
CA PHE A 14 9.53 -0.82 1.63
C PHE A 14 11.00 -0.62 1.27
N GLN A 15 11.27 0.25 0.28
CA GLN A 15 12.63 0.59 -0.16
C GLN A 15 13.48 1.13 0.99
N HIS A 16 12.94 2.10 1.75
CA HIS A 16 13.67 2.71 2.87
C HIS A 16 13.91 1.72 4.01
N THR A 17 12.93 0.87 4.31
CA THR A 17 13.05 -0.19 5.32
C THR A 17 14.16 -1.16 4.95
N ASN A 18 14.16 -1.69 3.73
CA ASN A 18 15.17 -2.63 3.27
C ASN A 18 16.56 -1.98 3.16
N LEU A 19 16.64 -0.73 2.72
CA LEU A 19 17.88 0.04 2.70
C LEU A 19 18.48 0.17 4.10
N THR A 20 17.66 0.54 5.10
CA THR A 20 18.08 0.70 6.50
C THR A 20 18.50 -0.63 7.10
N ARG A 21 17.71 -1.69 6.91
CA ARG A 21 18.03 -3.04 7.38
C ARG A 21 19.37 -3.52 6.85
N ASN A 22 19.59 -3.40 5.55
CA ASN A 22 20.83 -3.85 4.91
C ASN A 22 22.03 -2.99 5.33
N ARG A 23 21.95 -1.67 5.16
CA ARG A 23 23.12 -0.78 5.28
C ARG A 23 23.46 -0.35 6.70
N GLN A 24 22.47 -0.23 7.58
CA GLN A 24 22.67 0.31 8.92
C GLN A 24 22.63 -0.79 9.97
N LEU A 25 21.67 -1.72 9.84
CA LEU A 25 21.43 -2.75 10.85
C LEU A 25 22.13 -4.08 10.52
N HIS A 26 22.67 -4.26 9.31
CA HIS A 26 23.28 -5.51 8.84
C HIS A 26 22.32 -6.72 8.99
N LEU A 27 21.03 -6.47 8.78
CA LEU A 27 19.97 -7.47 8.84
C LEU A 27 19.56 -7.89 7.43
N PRO A 28 19.05 -9.12 7.24
CA PRO A 28 18.43 -9.52 6.00
C PRO A 28 17.29 -8.57 5.61
N ILE A 29 17.20 -8.25 4.31
CA ILE A 29 16.07 -7.52 3.74
C ILE A 29 14.81 -8.38 3.76
N PHE A 30 13.66 -7.74 3.67
CA PHE A 30 12.39 -8.42 3.48
C PHE A 30 12.09 -8.59 1.99
N ASP A 31 11.61 -9.77 1.62
CA ASP A 31 11.09 -10.04 0.28
C ASP A 31 9.66 -9.53 0.10
N GLU A 32 8.92 -9.37 1.20
CA GLU A 32 7.56 -8.82 1.22
C GLU A 32 7.26 -8.12 2.55
N ILE A 33 6.42 -7.08 2.52
CA ILE A 33 5.89 -6.40 3.71
C ILE A 33 4.43 -5.99 3.46
N MET A 34 3.58 -6.23 4.45
CA MET A 34 2.20 -5.73 4.50
C MET A 34 2.15 -4.35 5.17
N PHE A 35 1.74 -3.32 4.43
CA PHE A 35 1.55 -1.96 4.94
C PHE A 35 0.06 -1.62 5.10
N PRO A 36 -0.37 -1.24 6.32
CA PRO A 36 -1.70 -0.64 6.49
C PRO A 36 -1.67 0.81 5.99
N ALA A 37 -2.70 1.21 5.25
CA ALA A 37 -2.87 2.59 4.80
C ALA A 37 -4.33 3.05 4.95
N ILE A 38 -4.52 4.37 4.99
CA ILE A 38 -5.84 5.00 5.05
C ILE A 38 -5.86 6.19 4.09
N THR A 39 -7.00 6.39 3.43
CA THR A 39 -7.26 7.60 2.66
C THR A 39 -8.71 8.04 2.76
N MET A 40 -9.03 9.25 2.31
CA MET A 40 -10.39 9.80 2.30
C MET A 40 -10.95 9.80 0.88
N ARG A 41 -12.12 9.20 0.68
CA ARG A 41 -12.95 9.39 -0.53
C ARG A 41 -14.17 10.23 -0.14
N GLY A 42 -14.14 11.52 -0.49
CA GLY A 42 -15.08 12.49 0.07
C GLY A 42 -14.86 12.62 1.58
N THR A 43 -15.89 12.34 2.38
CA THR A 43 -15.85 12.33 3.85
C THR A 43 -15.72 10.93 4.45
N SER A 44 -15.61 9.88 3.63
CA SER A 44 -15.50 8.51 4.09
C SER A 44 -14.06 8.03 4.06
N PRO A 45 -13.54 7.44 5.16
CA PRO A 45 -12.24 6.80 5.12
C PRO A 45 -12.33 5.49 4.34
N ILE A 46 -11.24 5.15 3.65
CA ILE A 46 -11.01 3.85 3.04
C ILE A 46 -9.71 3.32 3.61
N PHE A 47 -9.76 2.12 4.15
CA PHE A 47 -8.62 1.40 4.71
C PHE A 47 -8.08 0.42 3.68
N TYR A 48 -6.76 0.35 3.58
CA TYR A 48 -6.04 -0.52 2.65
C TYR A 48 -5.06 -1.41 3.38
N MET A 49 -4.97 -2.66 2.94
CA MET A 49 -3.82 -3.51 3.17
C MET A 49 -3.05 -3.60 1.87
N ILE A 50 -1.82 -3.08 1.88
CA ILE A 50 -0.94 -2.99 0.71
C ILE A 50 0.20 -3.99 0.91
N GLU A 51 0.20 -5.04 0.11
CA GLU A 51 1.32 -5.96 0.02
C GLU A 51 2.37 -5.41 -0.94
N VAL A 52 3.58 -5.16 -0.44
CA VAL A 52 4.71 -4.76 -1.29
C VAL A 52 5.73 -5.89 -1.30
N THR A 53 6.02 -6.40 -2.49
CA THR A 53 7.01 -7.45 -2.72
C THR A 53 8.28 -6.89 -3.39
N ALA A 54 9.39 -7.62 -3.28
CA ALA A 54 10.63 -7.30 -3.97
C ALA A 54 10.46 -7.31 -5.51
N SER A 55 9.57 -8.16 -6.04
CA SER A 55 9.26 -8.18 -7.48
C SER A 55 8.53 -6.91 -7.93
N LEU A 56 7.58 -6.42 -7.12
CA LEU A 56 6.90 -5.15 -7.36
C LEU A 56 7.89 -3.98 -7.28
N ASP A 57 8.72 -3.93 -6.24
CA ASP A 57 9.74 -2.89 -6.06
C ASP A 57 10.73 -2.86 -7.24
N THR A 58 11.16 -4.03 -7.70
CA THR A 58 12.03 -4.17 -8.87
C THR A 58 11.34 -3.63 -10.12
N ALA A 59 10.10 -4.04 -10.38
CA ALA A 59 9.34 -3.61 -11.55
C ALA A 59 9.15 -2.09 -11.59
N VAL A 60 8.82 -1.48 -10.44
CA VAL A 60 8.69 -0.02 -10.29
C VAL A 60 10.02 0.68 -10.50
N THR A 61 11.11 0.14 -9.95
CA THR A 61 12.46 0.72 -10.08
C THR A 61 12.93 0.74 -11.53
N VAL A 62 12.65 -0.30 -12.30
CA VAL A 62 13.07 -0.40 -13.72
C VAL A 62 12.04 0.15 -14.69
N GLY A 63 10.87 0.57 -14.22
CA GLY A 63 9.81 1.16 -15.05
C GLY A 63 9.07 0.17 -15.93
N VAL A 64 8.90 -1.08 -15.49
CA VAL A 64 8.14 -2.12 -16.20
C VAL A 64 6.86 -2.48 -15.45
N PHE A 65 5.91 -3.05 -16.18
CA PHE A 65 4.70 -3.58 -15.57
C PHE A 65 5.05 -4.84 -14.75
N PRO A 66 4.58 -4.96 -13.49
CA PRO A 66 4.87 -6.13 -12.66
C PRO A 66 4.18 -7.38 -13.23
N GLU A 67 4.91 -8.50 -13.30
CA GLU A 67 4.36 -9.78 -13.78
C GLU A 67 3.29 -10.35 -12.84
N VAL A 68 3.42 -10.08 -11.54
CA VAL A 68 2.44 -10.44 -10.51
C VAL A 68 1.56 -9.24 -10.22
N LEU A 69 0.25 -9.39 -10.42
CA LEU A 69 -0.73 -8.37 -10.08
C LEU A 69 -0.70 -8.09 -8.57
N THR A 70 -0.54 -6.82 -8.22
CA THR A 70 -0.66 -6.37 -6.83
C THR A 70 -2.13 -6.28 -6.45
N ILE A 71 -2.56 -7.09 -5.48
CA ILE A 71 -3.94 -7.09 -4.99
C ILE A 71 -4.01 -6.19 -3.76
N PHE A 72 -4.85 -5.17 -3.83
CA PHE A 72 -5.12 -4.28 -2.69
C PHE A 72 -6.48 -4.63 -2.10
N THR A 73 -6.53 -4.91 -0.80
CA THR A 73 -7.82 -5.08 -0.11
C THR A 73 -8.26 -3.74 0.44
N ALA A 74 -9.38 -3.22 -0.07
CA ALA A 74 -9.99 -1.97 0.38
C ALA A 74 -11.22 -2.26 1.26
N THR A 75 -11.35 -1.59 2.39
CA THR A 75 -12.57 -1.61 3.23
C THR A 75 -13.00 -0.19 3.55
N SER A 76 -14.26 0.13 3.28
CA SER A 76 -14.91 1.36 3.76
C SER A 76 -15.83 1.04 4.93
N PRO A 77 -15.99 1.93 5.93
CA PRO A 77 -17.05 1.80 6.92
C PRO A 77 -18.39 1.67 6.21
N ALA A 78 -19.27 0.80 6.71
CA ALA A 78 -20.62 0.68 6.19
C ALA A 78 -21.27 2.08 6.16
N SER A 79 -21.74 2.53 4.99
CA SER A 79 -22.53 3.74 4.90
C SER A 79 -23.78 3.52 5.74
N ARG A 80 -23.96 4.28 6.83
CA ARG A 80 -25.19 4.23 7.61
C ARG A 80 -26.33 4.59 6.65
N GLY A 81 -27.15 3.60 6.29
CA GLY A 81 -28.30 3.81 5.42
C GLY A 81 -29.16 4.92 6.00
N SER A 82 -29.37 5.98 5.23
CA SER A 82 -30.36 7.00 5.55
C SER A 82 -31.74 6.36 5.39
N THR A 83 -32.26 5.77 6.46
CA THR A 83 -33.71 5.54 6.57
C THR A 83 -34.35 6.87 6.93
N ALA A 84 -34.57 7.70 5.91
CA ALA A 84 -35.49 8.82 6.01
C ALA A 84 -36.91 8.24 5.96
N THR A 85 -37.54 8.08 7.12
CA THR A 85 -38.99 7.86 7.20
C THR A 85 -39.61 9.23 7.40
N GLY A 86 -40.36 9.68 6.39
CA GLY A 86 -41.19 10.89 6.44
C GLY A 86 -42.52 10.65 7.15
#